data_AF-A0A7T2S7I2-F1
#
_entry.id   AF-A0A7T2S7I2-F1
#
_cell.length_a   1.000
_cell.length_b   1.000
_cell.length_c   1.000
_cell.angle_alpha   90.00
_cell.angle_beta   90.00
_cell.angle_gamma   90.00
#
_symmetry.space_group_name_H-M   'P 1'
#
loop_
_entity.id
_entity.type
_entity.pdbx_description
1 polymer ?
#
loop_
_entity_poly.entity_id
_entity_poly.type
_entity_poly.pdbx_seq_one_letter_code
_entity_poly.pdbx_strand_id
1 'polypeptide(L)' 'MSQYAITHVDALHVRRRLVLSAANRADAQATVELIYGMPWFMTAVRLPGGAR' A
#
# COMPACT_ATOMS: atom_id res chain seq x y z
N MET A 1 -11.14 -4.50 9.97
CA MET A 1 -9.93 -4.03 9.23
C MET A 1 -10.37 -3.27 8.00
N SER A 2 -9.63 -2.24 7.60
CA SER A 2 -9.93 -1.47 6.38
C SER A 2 -9.08 -1.97 5.22
N GLN A 3 -9.62 -1.95 4.01
CA GLN A 3 -8.83 -2.19 2.81
C GLN A 3 -8.16 -0.90 2.34
N TYR A 4 -6.93 -1.01 1.88
CA TYR A 4 -6.15 0.08 1.33
C TYR A 4 -5.65 -0.28 -0.06
N ALA A 5 -5.92 0.56 -1.04
CA ALA A 5 -5.26 0.52 -2.33
C ALA A 5 -3.93 1.26 -2.23
N ILE A 6 -2.85 0.55 -2.53
CA ILE A 6 -1.49 1.05 -2.39
C ILE A 6 -0.85 1.14 -3.78
N THR A 7 -0.21 2.27 -4.06
CA THR A 7 0.76 2.39 -5.15
C THR A 7 2.14 2.54 -4.52
N HIS A 8 3.03 1.62 -4.84
CA HIS A 8 4.44 1.63 -4.46
C HIS A 8 5.28 1.82 -5.72
N VAL A 9 6.28 2.68 -5.65
CA VAL A 9 7.29 2.88 -6.68
C VAL A 9 8.63 2.75 -5.99
N ASP A 10 9.44 1.78 -6.40
CA ASP A 10 10.77 1.57 -5.82
C ASP A 10 11.82 2.54 -6.38
N ALA A 11 13.05 2.44 -5.87
CA ALA A 11 14.18 3.27 -6.30
C ALA A 11 14.56 3.08 -7.79
N LEU A 12 14.16 1.95 -8.40
CA LEU A 12 14.34 1.68 -9.83
C LEU A 12 13.14 2.14 -10.66
N HIS A 13 12.22 2.89 -10.04
CA HIS A 13 10.97 3.38 -10.64
C HIS A 13 10.03 2.26 -11.11
N VAL A 14 10.15 1.05 -10.55
CA VAL A 14 9.21 -0.04 -10.83
C VAL A 14 7.95 0.20 -10.01
N ARG A 15 6.83 0.38 -10.71
CA ARG A 15 5.52 0.62 -10.12
C ARG A 15 4.81 -0.69 -9.80
N ARG A 16 4.34 -0.81 -8.56
CA ARG A 16 3.49 -1.90 -8.07
C ARG A 16 2.18 -1.33 -7.52
N ARG A 17 1.07 -1.99 -7.84
CA ARG A 17 -0.26 -1.67 -7.29
C ARG A 17 -0.80 -2.89 -6.60
N LEU A 18 -1.29 -2.71 -5.37
CA LEU A 18 -1.88 -3.79 -4.60
C LEU A 18 -2.98 -3.27 -3.70
N VAL A 19 -3.84 -4.19 -3.24
CA VAL A 19 -4.86 -3.93 -2.24
C VAL A 19 -4.57 -4.84 -1.06
N LEU A 20 -4.53 -4.29 0.16
CA LEU A 20 -4.34 -5.07 1.37
C LEU A 20 -5.23 -4.59 2.51
N SER A 21 -5.49 -5.49 3.45
CA SER A 21 -6.23 -5.20 4.68
C SER A 21 -5.27 -4.80 5.78
N ALA A 22 -5.49 -3.65 6.41
CA ALA A 22 -4.71 -3.18 7.55
C ALA A 22 -5.59 -2.50 8.60
N ALA A 23 -5.07 -2.33 9.82
CA ALA A 23 -5.79 -1.61 10.87
C ALA A 23 -5.89 -0.10 10.54
N ASN A 24 -4.77 0.49 10.09
CA ASN A 24 -4.70 1.89 9.69
C ASN A 24 -3.79 2.06 8.44
N ARG A 25 -3.68 3.29 7.95
CA ARG A 25 -2.87 3.62 6.76
C ARG A 25 -1.38 3.39 6.98
N ALA A 26 -0.86 3.69 8.18
CA ALA A 26 0.57 3.56 8.50
C ALA A 26 0.99 2.08 8.51
N ASP A 27 0.17 1.21 9.10
CA ASP A 27 0.42 -0.24 9.09
C ASP A 27 0.40 -0.80 7.65
N ALA A 28 -0.48 -0.27 6.80
CA ALA A 28 -0.55 -0.66 5.41
C ALA A 28 0.74 -0.30 4.65
N GLN A 29 1.25 0.91 4.89
CA GLN A 29 2.51 1.40 4.33
C GLN A 29 3.71 0.59 4.83
N ALA A 30 3.81 0.38 6.15
CA ALA A 30 4.88 -0.40 6.76
C ALA A 30 4.92 -1.84 6.23
N THR A 31 3.74 -2.45 6.02
CA THR A 31 3.64 -3.80 5.42
C THR A 31 4.23 -3.84 4.01
N VAL A 32 3.96 -2.83 3.18
CA VAL A 32 4.50 -2.75 1.82
C VAL A 32 5.99 -2.48 1.81
N GLU A 33 6.48 -1.65 2.73
CA GLU A 33 7.91 -1.41 2.91
C GLU A 33 8.67 -2.68 3.34
N LEU A 34 8.07 -3.53 4.19
CA LEU A 34 8.68 -4.81 4.57
C LEU A 34 8.81 -5.79 3.39
N ILE A 35 7.87 -5.75 2.44
CA ILE A 35 7.85 -6.70 1.30
C ILE A 35 8.74 -6.21 0.16
N TYR A 36 8.66 -4.93 -0.18
CA TYR A 36 9.28 -4.37 -1.39
C TYR A 36 10.43 -3.39 -1.10
N GLY A 37 10.74 -3.14 0.17
CA GLY A 37 11.72 -2.16 0.59
C GLY A 37 11.21 -0.72 0.50
N MET A 38 12.12 0.20 0.80
CA MET A 38 11.83 1.63 0.90
C MET A 38 11.41 2.21 -0.48
N PRO A 39 10.28 2.92 -0.55
CA PRO A 39 9.79 3.48 -1.80
C PRO A 39 10.51 4.79 -2.16
N TRP A 40 10.63 5.05 -3.46
CA TRP A 40 10.81 6.41 -3.97
C TRP A 40 9.50 7.21 -3.87
N PHE A 41 8.37 6.55 -4.14
CA PHE A 41 7.04 7.12 -3.95
C PHE A 41 6.06 6.05 -3.45
N MET A 42 5.23 6.41 -2.47
CA MET A 42 4.18 5.54 -1.98
C MET A 42 2.92 6.32 -1.60
N THR A 43 1.76 5.78 -1.98
CA THR A 43 0.46 6.26 -1.50
C THR A 43 -0.39 5.08 -1.06
N ALA A 44 -1.17 5.29 0.00
CA ALA A 44 -2.11 4.32 0.54
C ALA A 44 -3.45 5.01 0.74
N VAL A 45 -4.45 4.61 -0.05
CA VAL A 45 -5.79 5.19 -0.05
C VAL A 45 -6.76 4.18 0.52
N ARG A 46 -7.50 4.56 1.56
CA ARG A 46 -8.54 3.71 2.15
C ARG A 46 -9.63 3.50 1.11
N LEU A 47 -9.96 2.23 0.84
CA LEU A 47 -11.08 1.90 -0.01
C LEU A 47 -12.38 2.04 0.79
N PRO A 48 -13.44 2.63 0.20
CA PRO A 48 -14.77 2.54 0.77
C PRO A 48 -15.11 1.05 0.88
N GLY A 49 -15.59 0.61 2.04
CA GLY A 49 -15.92 -0.79 2.31
C GLY A 49 -17.03 -1.28 1.37
N GLY A 50 -16.64 -1.73 0.20
CA GLY A 50 -17.48 -2.36 -0.80
C GLY A 50 -16.80 -3.67 -1.17
N ALA A 51 -17.32 -4.76 -0.62
CA ALA A 51 -17.06 -6.09 -1.13
C ALA A 51 -17.32 -6.07 -2.64
N ARG A 52 -16.31 -6.45 -3.42
CA ARG A 52 -16.51 -7.04 -4.74
C ARG A 52 -16.11 -8.48 -4.63
#